data_AF-A0A7X0PH65-F1
#
_entry.id   AF-A0A7X0PH65-F1
#
_cell.length_a   1.000
_cell.length_b   1.000
_cell.length_c   1.000
_cell.angle_alpha   90.00
_cell.angle_beta   90.00
_cell.angle_gamma   90.00
#
_symmetry.space_group_name_H-M   'P 1'
#
loop_
_entity.id
_entity.type
_entity.pdbx_description
1 polymer ?
#
loop_
_entity_poly.entity_id
_entity_poly.type
_entity_poly.pdbx_seq_one_letter_code
_entity_poly.pdbx_strand_id
1 'polypeptide(L)'
;MRTRSETFKFIRARKVSHGRFAHPSTDAIGALQLWTALGMGRSGEILSAPESECLVVRVTYPLQQGMLATSELQQCCLSRGIEREPVPEGPGS
;
A
#
# COMPACT_ATOMS: atom_id res chain seq x y z
N MET A 1 -12.15 10.95 15.95
CA MET A 1 -11.04 11.41 15.10
C MET A 1 -11.43 11.19 13.64
N ARG A 2 -11.41 12.21 12.78
CA ARG A 2 -11.82 12.02 11.36
C ARG A 2 -10.72 11.29 10.60
N THR A 3 -11.08 10.26 9.87
CA THR A 3 -10.18 9.46 9.03
C THR A 3 -10.52 9.64 7.55
N ARG A 4 -9.57 9.30 6.68
CA ARG A 4 -9.74 9.18 5.24
C ARG A 4 -9.32 7.78 4.83
N SER A 5 -10.05 7.20 3.89
CA SER A 5 -9.75 5.91 3.29
C SER A 5 -9.48 6.09 1.80
N GLU A 6 -8.49 5.38 1.28
CA GLU A 6 -8.15 5.36 -0.14
C GLU A 6 -7.74 3.96 -0.56
N THR A 7 -8.10 3.55 -1.77
CA THR A 7 -7.76 2.23 -2.29
C THR A 7 -6.56 2.35 -3.23
N PHE A 8 -5.56 1.50 -3.00
CA PHE A 8 -4.35 1.45 -3.81
C PHE A 8 -4.10 0.04 -4.32
N LYS A 9 -3.66 -0.03 -5.58
CA LYS A 9 -3.10 -1.23 -6.19
C LYS A 9 -1.59 -1.15 -6.05
N PHE A 10 -1.00 -2.16 -5.40
CA PHE A 10 0.43 -2.33 -5.23
C PHE A 10 0.91 -3.34 -6.26
N ILE A 11 1.88 -2.95 -7.08
CA ILE A 11 2.43 -3.72 -8.20
C ILE A 11 3.93 -3.76 -8.03
N ARG A 12 4.57 -4.88 -8.34
CA ARG A 12 6.04 -4.91 -8.33
C ARG A 12 6.60 -4.13 -9.51
N ALA A 13 7.43 -3.12 -9.24
CA ALA A 13 8.26 -2.49 -10.26
C ALA A 13 9.20 -3.55 -10.83
N ARG A 14 9.37 -3.64 -12.15
CA ARG A 14 10.15 -4.68 -12.86
C ARG A 14 11.67 -4.69 -12.56
N LYS A 15 12.07 -4.75 -11.29
CA LYS A 15 13.42 -5.06 -10.85
C LYS A 15 13.49 -6.55 -10.53
N VAL A 16 14.30 -7.25 -11.32
CA VAL A 16 14.74 -8.62 -11.10
C VAL A 16 15.28 -8.73 -9.67
N SER A 17 14.53 -9.36 -8.77
CA SER A 17 15.03 -9.66 -7.43
C SER A 17 15.67 -11.03 -7.53
N HIS A 18 17.00 -11.07 -7.46
CA HIS A 18 17.79 -12.28 -7.36
C HIS A 18 17.68 -12.93 -5.96
N GLY A 19 16.49 -12.92 -5.36
CA GLY A 19 16.21 -13.44 -4.04
C GLY A 19 15.14 -14.51 -4.10
N ARG A 20 15.47 -15.71 -3.60
CA ARG A 20 14.69 -16.97 -3.65
C ARG A 20 13.26 -16.93 -3.04
N PHE A 21 12.77 -15.77 -2.59
CA PHE A 21 11.52 -15.62 -1.82
C PHE A 21 10.70 -14.34 -2.11
N ALA A 22 11.07 -13.51 -3.09
CA ALA A 22 10.49 -12.17 -3.25
C ALA A 22 9.16 -12.18 -4.05
N HIS A 23 8.09 -12.59 -3.38
CA HIS A 23 6.75 -12.49 -3.92
C HIS A 23 6.22 -11.05 -3.77
N PRO A 24 5.74 -10.40 -4.85
CA PRO A 24 5.18 -9.04 -4.85
C PRO A 24 4.24 -8.74 -3.68
N SER A 25 3.36 -9.68 -3.35
CA SER A 25 2.42 -9.55 -2.23
C SER A 25 3.12 -9.47 -0.88
N THR A 26 4.23 -10.19 -0.67
CA THR A 26 4.99 -10.15 0.59
C THR A 26 5.71 -8.81 0.78
N ASP A 27 6.27 -8.27 -0.29
CA ASP A 27 6.90 -6.94 -0.28
C ASP A 27 5.86 -5.83 -0.02
N ALA A 28 4.69 -5.91 -0.67
CA ALA A 28 3.59 -4.98 -0.44
C ALA A 28 3.06 -5.06 1.01
N ILE A 29 2.88 -6.27 1.56
CA ILE A 29 2.50 -6.46 2.97
C ILE A 29 3.56 -5.85 3.89
N GLY A 30 4.84 -6.07 3.62
CA GLY A 30 5.93 -5.49 4.40
C GLY A 30 5.97 -3.95 4.33
N ALA A 31 5.63 -3.36 3.18
CA ALA A 31 5.50 -1.91 3.04
C ALA A 31 4.35 -1.36 3.90
N LEU A 32 3.21 -2.06 3.89
CA LEU A 32 2.02 -1.69 4.64
C LEU A 32 2.25 -1.80 6.16
N GLN A 33 2.89 -2.87 6.62
CA GLN A 33 3.22 -3.06 8.02
C GLN A 33 4.14 -1.95 8.55
N LEU A 34 5.17 -1.58 7.78
CA LEU A 34 6.05 -0.47 8.12
C LEU A 34 5.27 0.85 8.18
N TRP A 35 4.45 1.13 7.16
CA TRP A 35 3.65 2.34 7.10
C TRP A 35 2.65 2.46 8.27
N THR A 36 2.03 1.36 8.68
CA THR A 36 1.17 1.29 9.87
C THR A 36 1.97 1.55 11.15
N ALA A 37 3.18 1.00 11.27
CA ALA A 37 4.03 1.23 12.43
C ALA A 37 4.52 2.69 12.56
N LEU A 38 4.67 3.41 11.45
CA LEU A 38 5.10 4.81 11.43
C LEU A 38 4.04 5.80 11.91
N GLY A 39 2.76 5.43 11.95
CA GLY A 39 1.71 6.37 12.32
C GLY A 39 0.56 5.77 13.11
N MET A 40 0.33 6.35 14.29
CA MET A 40 -0.81 6.03 15.15
C MET A 40 -2.14 6.24 14.42
N GLY A 41 -2.98 5.20 14.41
CA GLY A 41 -4.31 5.24 13.78
C GLY A 41 -4.32 4.99 12.27
N ARG A 42 -3.21 4.54 11.68
CA ARG A 42 -3.14 4.05 10.30
C ARG A 42 -3.48 2.56 10.25
N SER A 43 -4.18 2.13 9.21
CA SER A 43 -4.49 0.71 8.98
C SER A 43 -4.58 0.39 7.49
N GLY A 44 -4.28 -0.86 7.14
CA GLY A 44 -4.44 -1.39 5.79
C GLY A 44 -5.36 -2.61 5.80
N GLU A 45 -6.33 -2.63 4.90
CA GLU A 45 -7.27 -3.74 4.66
C GLU A 45 -7.00 -4.30 3.25
N ILE A 46 -6.60 -5.57 3.17
CA ILE A 46 -6.38 -6.24 1.88
C ILE A 46 -7.76 -6.57 1.29
N LEU A 47 -8.09 -5.95 0.16
CA LEU A 47 -9.36 -6.16 -0.54
C LEU A 47 -9.28 -7.32 -1.53
N SER A 48 -8.14 -7.46 -2.21
CA SER A 48 -7.89 -8.58 -3.11
C SER A 48 -6.39 -8.83 -3.31
N ALA A 49 -6.04 -10.09 -3.55
CA ALA A 49 -4.71 -10.52 -3.92
C ALA A 49 -4.78 -11.43 -5.17
N PRO A 50 -5.29 -10.90 -6.31
CA PRO A 50 -5.39 -11.70 -7.51
C PRO A 50 -3.98 -11.93 -8.05
N GLU A 51 -3.59 -13.21 -8.12
CA GLU A 51 -2.45 -13.72 -8.87
C GLU A 51 -1.14 -12.97 -8.65
N SER A 52 -0.41 -13.34 -7.60
CA SER A 52 1.04 -13.19 -7.38
C SER A 52 1.82 -11.91 -7.71
N GLU A 53 1.21 -10.92 -8.33
CA GLU A 53 1.84 -9.81 -9.03
C GLU A 53 1.23 -8.48 -8.61
N CYS A 54 0.02 -8.49 -8.03
CA CYS A 54 -0.60 -7.31 -7.46
C CYS A 54 -1.36 -7.56 -6.14
N LEU A 55 -1.46 -6.51 -5.33
CA LEU A 55 -2.22 -6.49 -4.08
C LEU A 55 -3.08 -5.23 -4.05
N VAL A 56 -4.39 -5.36 -3.87
CA VAL A 56 -5.29 -4.21 -3.72
C VAL A 56 -5.59 -4.02 -2.24
N VAL A 57 -5.25 -2.85 -1.71
CA VAL A 57 -5.39 -2.53 -0.29
C VAL A 57 -6.08 -1.20 -0.12
N ARG A 58 -7.07 -1.18 0.76
CA ARG A 58 -7.64 0.05 1.30
C ARG A 58 -6.79 0.49 2.49
N VAL A 59 -6.22 1.68 2.40
CA VAL A 59 -5.50 2.28 3.51
C VAL A 59 -6.38 3.32 4.18
N THR A 60 -6.40 3.33 5.50
CA THR A 60 -7.12 4.31 6.31
C THR A 60 -6.13 5.04 7.19
N TYR A 61 -6.23 6.37 7.23
CA TYR A 61 -5.33 7.21 8.03
C TYR A 61 -6.06 8.44 8.58
N PRO A 62 -5.53 9.09 9.63
CA PRO A 62 -6.11 10.32 10.15
C PRO A 62 -6.10 11.46 9.13
N LEU A 63 -7.21 12.19 9.00
CA LEU A 63 -7.34 13.25 7.98
C LEU A 63 -6.23 14.32 8.11
N GLN A 64 -5.85 14.66 9.34
CA GLN A 64 -4.77 15.61 9.64
C GLN A 64 -3.39 15.14 9.16
N GLN A 65 -3.21 13.83 8.93
CA GLN A 65 -1.96 13.24 8.48
C GLN A 65 -1.92 12.98 6.97
N GLY A 66 -2.95 13.35 6.19
CA GLY A 66 -3.09 12.87 4.81
C GLY A 66 -1.86 13.01 3.91
N MET A 67 -1.23 14.19 3.90
CA MET A 67 -0.01 14.42 3.10
C MET A 67 1.19 13.60 3.60
N LEU A 68 1.37 13.52 4.92
CA LEU A 68 2.46 12.75 5.54
C LEU A 68 2.25 11.26 5.32
N ALA A 69 1.06 10.75 5.61
CA ALA A 69 0.69 9.34 5.49
C ALA A 69 0.85 8.84 4.05
N THR A 70 0.43 9.62 3.05
CA THR A 70 0.56 9.23 1.64
C THR A 70 2.02 9.29 1.16
N SER A 71 2.79 10.29 1.62
CA SER A 71 4.21 10.42 1.30
C SER A 71 5.05 9.30 1.91
N GLU A 72 4.81 8.95 3.17
CA GLU A 72 5.50 7.82 3.85
C GLU A 72 5.12 6.47 3.24
N LEU A 73 3.85 6.29 2.86
CA LEU A 73 3.43 5.09 2.13
C LEU A 73 4.20 4.96 0.81
N GLN A 74 4.33 6.05 0.06
CA GLN A 74 5.10 6.08 -1.18
C GLN A 74 6.57 5.69 -0.95
N GLN A 75 7.22 6.23 0.10
CA GLN A 75 8.60 5.88 0.42
C GLN A 75 8.75 4.41 0.82
N CYS A 76 7.81 3.87 1.61
CA CYS A 76 7.79 2.44 1.97
C CYS A 76 7.69 1.56 0.71
N CYS A 77 6.83 1.92 -0.25
CA CYS A 77 6.72 1.21 -1.52
C CYS A 77 8.01 1.28 -2.35
N LEU A 78 8.57 2.48 -2.53
CA LEU A 78 9.80 2.68 -3.31
C LEU A 78 10.99 1.91 -2.74
N SER A 79 11.15 1.89 -1.40
CA SER A 79 12.22 1.16 -0.72
C SER A 79 12.18 -0.36 -0.97
N ARG A 80 11.00 -0.88 -1.33
CA ARG A 80 10.74 -2.30 -1.59
C ARG A 80 10.53 -2.61 -3.08
N GLY A 81 10.75 -1.64 -3.96
CA GLY A 81 10.53 -1.82 -5.40
C GLY A 81 9.07 -2.07 -5.77
N ILE A 82 8.15 -1.47 -5.03
CA ILE A 82 6.71 -1.55 -5.26
C ILE A 82 6.24 -0.22 -5.87
N GLU A 83 5.56 -0.33 -7.01
CA GLU A 83 4.73 0.72 -7.58
C GLU A 83 3.36 0.70 -6.90
N ARG A 84 2.78 1.89 -6.72
CA ARG A 84 1.47 2.06 -6.10
C ARG A 84 0.63 2.97 -6.96
N GLU A 85 -0.54 2.49 -7.34
CA GLU A 85 -1.49 3.21 -8.19
C GLU A 85 -2.79 3.44 -7.42
N PRO A 86 -3.38 4.65 -7.45
CA PRO A 86 -4.72 4.87 -6.92
C PRO A 86 -5.73 4.06 -7.72
N VAL A 87 -6.60 3.33 -7.03
CA VAL A 87 -7.78 2.72 -7.65
C VAL A 87 -8.90 3.74 -7.55
N PRO A 88 -9.39 4.30 -8.67
CA PRO A 88 -10.54 5.19 -8.64
C PRO A 88 -11.71 4.38 -8.07
N GLU A 89 -12.27 4.86 -6.96
CA GLU A 89 -13.58 4.38 -6.53
C GLU A 89 -14.55 4.84 -7.61
N GLY A 90 -15.07 3.90 -8.40
CA GLY A 90 -16.04 4.20 -9.44
C GLY A 90 -17.25 4.96 -8.86
N PRO A 91 -18.00 5.71 -9.67
CA PRO A 91 -19.27 6.26 -9.21
C PRO A 91 -20.24 5.08 -8.99
N GLY A 92 -20.38 4.62 -7.75
CA GLY A 92 -21.33 3.54 -7.47
C GLY A 92 -21.11 2.82 -6.14
N SER A 93 -21.62 3.42 -5.07
CA SER A 93 -22.41 2.75 -4.03
C SER A 93 -23.23 3.81 -3.29
#